data_AF-A0A7S3ZEV1-F1
#
_entry.id   AF-A0A7S3ZEV1-F1
#
_cell.length_a   1.000
_cell.length_b   1.000
_cell.length_c   1.000
_cell.angle_alpha   90.00
_cell.angle_beta   90.00
_cell.angle_gamma   90.00
#
_symmetry.space_group_name_H-M   'P 1'
#
loop_
_entity.id
_entity.type
_entity.pdbx_description
1 polymer ?
#
loop_
_entity_poly.entity_id
_entity_poly.type
_entity_poly.pdbx_seq_one_letter_code
_entity_poly.pdbx_strand_id
1 'polypeptide(L)'
;LGSALVAFWGLSPQRKCMLAATAAASAAMCALLSLCQRRRRVRRSSETHSKPAAGTVEAGERRRWCGRAAFDELYVKASRPVCFTDVVRNWPAMERWNLDFFAKVGEKVEVMVAMCNEEKNGSTRKRHTTLSKFVRALANNQEGVGYLKQVDIRRVKGLEKDVGGGIHRSVFGSWGVFGTR
;
A
#
# COMPACT_ATOMS: atom_id res chain seq x y z
N LEU A 1 -27.55 -41.48 29.69
CA LEU A 1 -27.91 -40.04 29.83
C LEU A 1 -28.78 -39.72 31.06
N GLY A 2 -29.31 -40.72 31.81
CA GLY A 2 -30.24 -40.49 32.93
C GLY A 2 -29.64 -40.18 34.31
N SER A 3 -28.38 -40.54 34.61
CA SER A 3 -27.84 -40.39 35.99
C SER A 3 -27.11 -39.08 36.27
N ALA A 4 -26.66 -38.34 35.25
CA ALA A 4 -25.93 -37.08 35.45
C ALA A 4 -26.88 -35.88 35.71
N LEU A 5 -28.11 -35.94 35.19
CA LEU A 5 -29.11 -34.89 35.35
C LEU A 5 -29.67 -34.83 36.77
N VAL A 6 -29.86 -35.97 37.44
CA VAL A 6 -30.43 -36.03 38.80
C VAL A 6 -29.50 -35.38 39.84
N ALA A 7 -28.18 -35.50 39.68
CA ALA A 7 -27.20 -34.92 40.61
C ALA A 7 -27.10 -33.40 40.52
N PHE A 8 -27.49 -32.78 39.41
CA PHE A 8 -27.40 -31.33 39.23
C PHE A 8 -28.53 -30.58 39.95
N TRP A 9 -29.73 -31.16 40.03
CA TRP A 9 -30.90 -30.51 40.64
C TRP A 9 -30.85 -30.46 42.17
N GLY A 10 -30.18 -31.43 42.82
CA GLY A 10 -29.98 -31.47 44.27
C GLY A 10 -28.85 -30.58 44.82
N LEU A 11 -28.13 -29.85 43.97
CA LEU A 11 -27.06 -28.95 44.41
C LEU A 11 -27.62 -27.61 44.92
N SER A 12 -26.96 -27.07 45.95
CA SER A 12 -27.26 -25.72 46.44
C SER A 12 -27.02 -24.68 45.34
N PRO A 13 -27.74 -23.54 45.34
CA PRO A 13 -27.59 -22.49 44.32
C PRO A 13 -26.12 -22.05 44.14
N GLN A 14 -25.36 -21.97 45.24
CA GLN A 14 -23.94 -21.62 45.21
C GLN A 14 -23.07 -22.65 44.46
N ARG A 15 -23.35 -23.96 44.62
CA ARG A 15 -22.61 -25.02 43.92
C ARG A 15 -22.98 -25.10 42.43
N LYS A 16 -24.24 -24.81 42.08
CA LYS A 16 -24.68 -24.67 40.68
C LYS A 16 -23.97 -23.49 39.99
N CYS A 17 -23.89 -22.34 40.65
CA CYS A 17 -23.16 -21.18 40.15
C CYS A 17 -21.66 -21.46 39.98
N MET A 18 -21.04 -22.16 40.94
CA MET A 18 -19.62 -22.51 40.87
C MET A 18 -19.34 -23.47 39.69
N LEU A 19 -20.15 -24.50 39.48
CA LEU A 19 -20.00 -25.41 38.34
C LEU A 19 -20.23 -24.73 36.99
N ALA A 20 -21.23 -23.84 36.90
CA ALA A 20 -21.47 -23.03 35.71
C ALA A 20 -20.29 -22.08 35.42
N ALA A 21 -19.70 -21.47 36.46
CA ALA A 21 -18.52 -20.62 36.33
C ALA A 21 -17.28 -21.41 35.87
N THR A 22 -17.06 -22.63 36.40
CA THR A 22 -15.95 -23.50 35.97
C THR A 22 -16.12 -23.98 34.53
N ALA A 23 -17.35 -24.34 34.13
CA ALA A 23 -17.67 -24.71 32.75
C ALA A 23 -17.49 -23.53 31.78
N ALA A 24 -17.94 -22.33 32.15
CA ALA A 24 -17.75 -21.11 31.37
C ALA A 24 -16.26 -20.73 31.26
N ALA A 25 -15.49 -20.86 32.34
CA ALA A 25 -14.04 -20.64 32.33
C ALA A 25 -13.31 -21.64 31.43
N SER A 26 -13.72 -22.91 31.43
CA SER A 26 -13.18 -23.94 30.53
C SER A 26 -13.50 -23.64 29.06
N ALA A 27 -14.75 -23.27 28.75
CA ALA A 27 -15.14 -22.88 27.39
C ALA A 27 -14.41 -21.61 26.93
N ALA A 28 -14.24 -20.62 27.80
CA ALA A 28 -13.47 -19.42 27.52
C ALA A 28 -11.99 -19.72 27.27
N MET A 29 -11.37 -20.61 28.07
CA MET A 29 -9.99 -21.06 27.83
C MET A 29 -9.85 -21.80 26.50
N CYS A 30 -10.77 -22.71 26.16
CA CYS A 30 -10.79 -23.38 24.86
C CYS A 30 -10.94 -22.41 23.68
N ALA A 31 -11.78 -21.38 23.82
CA ALA A 31 -11.93 -20.32 22.82
C ALA A 31 -10.67 -19.47 22.67
N LEU A 32 -10.03 -19.08 23.79
CA LEU A 32 -8.75 -18.35 23.79
C LEU A 32 -7.62 -19.18 23.17
N LEU A 33 -7.54 -20.47 23.47
CA LEU A 33 -6.57 -21.37 22.86
C LEU A 33 -6.80 -21.51 21.36
N SER A 34 -8.06 -21.61 20.92
CA SER A 34 -8.42 -21.66 19.50
C SER A 34 -8.07 -20.36 18.77
N LEU A 35 -8.29 -19.20 19.39
CA LEU A 35 -7.88 -17.90 18.86
C LEU A 35 -6.35 -17.76 18.82
N CYS A 36 -5.65 -18.23 19.85
CA CYS A 36 -4.19 -18.27 19.88
C CYS A 36 -3.61 -19.19 18.80
N GLN A 37 -4.19 -20.37 18.59
CA GLN A 37 -3.80 -21.29 17.51
C GLN A 37 -4.09 -20.70 16.13
N ARG A 38 -5.25 -20.05 15.94
CA ARG A 38 -5.60 -19.36 14.70
C ARG A 38 -4.65 -18.19 14.44
N ARG A 39 -4.31 -17.39 15.45
CA ARG A 39 -3.29 -16.31 15.36
C ARG A 39 -1.91 -16.85 15.02
N ARG A 40 -1.47 -17.96 15.63
CA ARG A 40 -0.20 -18.62 15.30
C ARG A 40 -0.19 -19.16 13.87
N ARG A 41 -1.30 -19.73 13.39
CA ARG A 41 -1.45 -20.19 12.00
C ARG A 41 -1.35 -19.03 11.02
N VAL A 42 -2.07 -17.93 11.27
CA VAL A 42 -2.00 -16.72 10.44
C VAL A 42 -0.57 -16.14 10.44
N ARG A 43 0.10 -16.08 11.60
CA ARG A 43 1.51 -15.64 11.68
C ARG A 43 2.46 -16.55 10.90
N ARG A 44 2.31 -17.87 11.02
CA ARG A 44 3.13 -18.84 10.25
C ARG A 44 2.87 -18.74 8.75
N SER A 45 1.62 -18.56 8.33
CA SER A 45 1.27 -18.35 6.93
C SER A 45 1.80 -17.02 6.41
N SER A 46 1.79 -15.94 7.21
CA SER A 46 2.46 -14.70 6.83
C SER A 46 3.97 -14.89 6.77
N GLU A 47 4.59 -15.62 7.69
CA GLU A 47 6.05 -15.85 7.68
C GLU A 47 6.51 -16.70 6.48
N THR A 48 5.71 -17.68 6.04
CA THR A 48 6.00 -18.45 4.81
C THR A 48 5.71 -17.67 3.53
N HIS A 49 4.87 -16.62 3.57
CA HIS A 49 4.54 -15.78 2.41
C HIS A 49 5.27 -14.42 2.39
N SER A 50 5.93 -14.00 3.47
CA SER A 50 6.49 -12.63 3.60
C SER A 50 7.98 -12.56 3.92
N LYS A 51 8.75 -13.64 3.74
CA LYS A 51 10.22 -13.54 3.70
C LYS A 51 10.76 -13.74 2.29
N PRO A 52 10.97 -12.68 1.49
CA PRO A 52 12.28 -12.55 0.88
C PRO A 52 13.29 -12.41 2.04
N ALA A 53 14.41 -13.11 1.95
CA ALA A 53 15.46 -13.02 2.96
C ALA A 53 15.78 -11.54 3.22
N ALA A 54 15.78 -11.14 4.49
CA ALA A 54 16.29 -9.84 4.90
C ALA A 54 17.81 -9.85 4.65
N GLY A 55 18.20 -9.36 3.47
CA GLY A 55 19.57 -9.39 2.98
C GLY A 55 19.53 -9.52 1.47
N THR A 56 19.86 -8.43 0.78
CA THR A 56 19.80 -8.28 -0.68
C THR A 56 18.37 -8.10 -1.19
N VAL A 57 17.96 -6.84 -1.40
CA VAL A 57 16.96 -6.54 -2.44
C VAL A 57 17.65 -6.96 -3.74
N GLU A 58 17.50 -8.23 -4.13
CA GLU A 58 17.87 -8.71 -5.45
C GLU A 58 17.30 -7.68 -6.42
N ALA A 59 18.19 -6.95 -7.10
CA ALA A 59 17.79 -5.89 -8.00
C ALA A 59 16.81 -6.50 -9.00
N GLY A 60 15.52 -6.21 -8.84
CA GLY A 60 14.48 -6.87 -9.60
C GLY A 60 14.81 -6.83 -11.09
N GLU A 61 14.57 -7.94 -11.78
CA GLU A 61 14.97 -8.12 -13.18
C GLU A 61 14.63 -6.87 -14.00
N ARG A 62 15.64 -6.33 -14.70
CA ARG A 62 15.49 -5.20 -15.62
C ARG A 62 15.46 -5.73 -17.03
N ARG A 63 14.39 -5.43 -17.78
CA ARG A 63 14.26 -5.92 -19.16
C ARG A 63 13.50 -4.96 -20.06
N ARG A 64 13.42 -5.34 -21.34
CA ARG A 64 12.50 -4.73 -22.32
C ARG A 64 11.09 -5.31 -22.18
N TRP A 65 10.10 -4.53 -22.59
CA TRP A 65 8.69 -4.95 -22.59
C TRP A 65 8.51 -6.23 -23.40
N CYS A 66 7.91 -7.25 -22.78
CA CYS A 66 7.76 -8.59 -23.37
C CYS A 66 6.34 -8.86 -23.90
N GLY A 67 5.48 -7.85 -23.93
CA GLY A 67 4.07 -8.03 -24.26
C GLY A 67 3.22 -8.43 -23.04
N ARG A 68 1.91 -8.25 -23.16
CA ARG A 68 0.98 -8.41 -22.03
C ARG A 68 0.88 -9.87 -21.56
N ALA A 69 0.74 -10.83 -22.48
CA ALA A 69 0.61 -12.24 -22.12
C ALA A 69 1.85 -12.77 -21.38
N ALA A 70 3.05 -12.43 -21.87
CA ALA A 70 4.30 -12.81 -21.21
C ALA A 70 4.47 -12.11 -19.85
N PHE A 71 4.04 -10.84 -19.74
CA PHE A 71 4.04 -10.13 -18.46
C PHE A 71 3.15 -10.82 -17.42
N ASP A 72 1.92 -11.19 -17.82
CA ASP A 72 0.95 -11.84 -16.95
C ASP A 72 1.45 -13.22 -16.48
N GLU A 73 2.05 -14.00 -17.39
CA GLU A 73 2.57 -15.34 -17.08
C GLU A 73 3.82 -15.29 -16.18
N LEU A 74 4.81 -14.49 -16.57
CA LEU A 74 6.14 -14.51 -15.94
C LEU A 74 6.20 -13.71 -14.63
N TYR A 75 5.37 -12.67 -14.47
CA TYR A 75 5.51 -11.72 -13.38
C TYR A 75 4.25 -11.58 -12.52
N VAL A 76 3.06 -11.48 -13.13
CA VAL A 76 1.82 -11.30 -12.35
C VAL A 76 1.47 -12.60 -11.61
N LYS A 77 1.37 -13.74 -12.31
CA LYS A 77 1.06 -15.03 -11.66
C LYS A 77 2.11 -15.44 -10.64
N ALA A 78 3.38 -15.20 -10.95
CA ALA A 78 4.51 -15.52 -10.06
C ALA A 78 4.69 -14.50 -8.92
N SER A 79 3.92 -13.41 -8.88
CA SER A 79 4.12 -12.29 -7.94
C SER A 79 5.57 -11.78 -7.92
N ARG A 80 6.23 -11.78 -9.08
CA ARG A 80 7.64 -11.43 -9.22
C ARG A 80 7.79 -9.98 -9.71
N PRO A 81 8.53 -9.10 -9.01
CA PRO A 81 8.75 -7.74 -9.46
C PRO A 81 9.66 -7.70 -10.70
N VAL A 82 9.39 -6.73 -11.59
CA VAL A 82 10.17 -6.49 -12.82
C VAL A 82 10.21 -5.00 -13.13
N CYS A 83 11.34 -4.52 -13.64
CA CYS A 83 11.51 -3.15 -14.12
C CYS A 83 11.63 -3.14 -15.65
N PHE A 84 10.66 -2.50 -16.32
CA PHE A 84 10.71 -2.33 -17.77
C PHE A 84 11.44 -1.03 -18.15
N THR A 85 12.44 -1.15 -19.03
CA THR A 85 13.38 -0.07 -19.36
C THR A 85 13.03 0.73 -20.61
N ASP A 86 11.99 0.32 -21.34
CA ASP A 86 11.62 0.87 -22.66
C ASP A 86 10.15 1.31 -22.78
N VAL A 87 9.29 0.96 -21.83
CA VAL A 87 7.84 1.25 -21.88
C VAL A 87 7.52 2.75 -21.95
N VAL A 88 8.30 3.57 -21.27
CA VAL A 88 8.05 5.02 -21.16
C VAL A 88 8.94 5.86 -22.08
N ARG A 89 9.83 5.24 -22.88
CA ARG A 89 10.84 5.96 -23.67
C ARG A 89 10.26 6.99 -24.62
N ASN A 90 9.09 6.68 -25.21
CA ASN A 90 8.43 7.52 -26.19
C ASN A 90 7.36 8.43 -25.58
N TRP A 91 7.32 8.59 -24.26
CA TRP A 91 6.39 9.53 -23.63
C TRP A 91 6.91 10.96 -23.82
N PRO A 92 6.08 11.91 -24.29
CA PRO A 92 6.48 13.32 -24.40
C PRO A 92 7.02 13.89 -23.08
N ALA A 93 6.59 13.34 -21.94
CA ALA A 93 7.11 13.69 -20.62
C ALA A 93 8.64 13.52 -20.51
N MET A 94 9.23 12.55 -21.20
CA MET A 94 10.69 12.28 -21.13
C MET A 94 11.53 13.42 -21.72
N GLU A 95 10.97 14.23 -22.61
CA GLU A 95 11.65 15.36 -23.24
C GLU A 95 11.15 16.70 -22.69
N ARG A 96 9.86 16.79 -22.37
CA ARG A 96 9.19 18.07 -22.06
C ARG A 96 9.20 18.42 -20.58
N TRP A 97 9.25 17.45 -19.67
CA TRP A 97 9.11 17.70 -18.25
C TRP A 97 10.44 18.09 -17.62
N ASN A 98 10.55 19.35 -17.23
CA ASN A 98 11.65 19.90 -16.46
C ASN A 98 11.11 20.91 -15.41
N LEU A 99 11.97 21.42 -14.54
CA LEU A 99 11.56 22.34 -13.46
C LEU A 99 10.91 23.61 -14.02
N ASP A 100 11.42 24.17 -15.12
CA ASP A 100 10.84 25.38 -15.73
C ASP A 100 9.45 25.15 -16.29
N PHE A 101 9.23 23.99 -16.93
CA PHE A 101 7.92 23.57 -17.40
C PHE A 101 6.93 23.50 -16.23
N PHE A 102 7.29 22.82 -15.14
CA PHE A 102 6.43 22.71 -13.94
C PHE A 102 6.22 24.04 -13.22
N ALA A 103 7.21 24.93 -13.22
CA ALA A 103 7.09 26.28 -12.67
C ALA A 103 6.05 27.11 -13.44
N LYS A 104 5.97 26.95 -14.77
CA LYS A 104 5.02 27.65 -15.64
C LYS A 104 3.60 27.10 -15.55
N VAL A 105 3.43 25.78 -15.63
CA VAL A 105 2.08 25.16 -15.59
C VAL A 105 1.51 25.10 -14.17
N GLY A 106 2.36 25.21 -13.15
CA GLY A 106 2.02 25.07 -11.74
C GLY A 106 1.60 26.35 -11.01
N GLU A 107 1.46 27.49 -11.69
CA GLU A 107 1.18 28.78 -11.02
C GLU A 107 -0.14 28.77 -10.23
N LYS A 108 -1.18 28.17 -10.80
CA LYS A 108 -2.54 28.11 -10.22
C LYS A 108 -2.87 26.77 -9.56
N VAL A 109 -1.88 25.89 -9.41
CA VAL A 109 -2.09 24.53 -8.91
C VAL A 109 -1.68 24.48 -7.44
N GLU A 110 -2.66 24.36 -6.56
CA GLU A 110 -2.40 24.19 -5.13
C GLU A 110 -2.02 22.75 -4.79
N VAL A 111 -0.93 22.59 -4.06
CA VAL A 111 -0.36 21.30 -3.68
C VAL A 111 -0.08 21.23 -2.19
N MET A 112 -0.12 20.00 -1.68
CA MET A 112 0.26 19.67 -0.31
C MET A 112 1.66 19.11 -0.27
N VAL A 113 2.57 19.84 0.38
CA VAL A 113 3.97 19.45 0.56
C VAL A 113 4.10 18.75 1.90
N ALA A 114 4.59 17.53 1.87
CA ALA A 114 4.97 16.76 3.05
C ALA A 114 6.37 17.19 3.49
N MET A 115 6.45 17.83 4.65
CA MET A 115 7.72 18.21 5.27
C MET A 115 8.18 17.06 6.16
N CYS A 116 9.36 16.52 5.89
CA CYS A 116 10.02 15.63 6.84
C CYS A 116 10.66 16.50 7.93
N ASN A 117 10.19 16.37 9.17
CA ASN A 117 11.08 16.61 10.30
C ASN A 117 11.69 15.26 10.64
N GLU A 118 12.99 15.09 10.38
CA GLU A 118 13.74 13.90 10.80
C GLU A 118 13.81 13.80 12.33
N GLU A 119 13.60 14.91 13.02
CA GLU A 119 13.60 14.98 14.46
C GLU A 119 12.17 14.84 15.02
N LYS A 120 11.91 13.66 15.59
CA LYS A 120 10.89 13.36 16.61
C LYS A 120 9.46 13.11 16.08
N ASN A 121 9.05 11.85 16.22
CA ASN A 121 7.67 11.36 16.35
C ASN A 121 6.84 11.06 15.09
N GLY A 122 7.43 10.90 13.91
CA GLY A 122 6.73 10.28 12.77
C GLY A 122 5.49 11.03 12.26
N SER A 123 5.31 12.30 12.67
CA SER A 123 4.25 13.16 12.15
C SER A 123 4.78 13.98 10.97
N THR A 124 4.32 13.65 9.76
CA THR A 124 4.61 14.46 8.57
C THR A 124 3.81 15.76 8.65
N ARG A 125 4.49 16.89 8.90
CA ARG A 125 3.84 18.20 8.80
C ARG A 125 3.51 18.45 7.34
N LYS A 126 2.26 18.82 7.05
CA LYS A 126 1.83 19.17 5.69
C LYS A 126 1.76 20.69 5.56
N ARG A 127 2.14 21.21 4.41
CA ARG A 127 2.08 22.63 4.07
C ARG A 127 1.38 22.82 2.74
N HIS A 128 0.37 23.69 2.72
CA HIS A 128 -0.26 24.14 1.48
C HIS A 128 0.65 25.16 0.77
N THR A 129 0.84 25.00 -0.54
CA THR A 129 1.53 25.98 -1.38
C THR A 129 1.11 25.81 -2.84
N THR A 130 1.63 26.63 -3.75
CA THR A 130 1.46 26.42 -5.20
C THR A 130 2.59 25.56 -5.75
N LEU A 131 2.29 24.74 -6.76
CA LEU A 131 3.28 23.90 -7.42
C LEU A 131 4.45 24.73 -7.96
N SER A 132 4.18 25.91 -8.53
CA SER A 132 5.22 26.83 -9.00
C SER A 132 6.15 27.28 -7.86
N LYS A 133 5.59 27.68 -6.71
CA LYS A 133 6.41 28.10 -5.55
C LYS A 133 7.26 26.96 -5.00
N PHE A 134 6.69 25.75 -4.96
CA PHE A 134 7.42 24.55 -4.56
C PHE A 134 8.58 24.22 -5.52
N VAL A 135 8.32 24.24 -6.83
CA VAL A 135 9.34 23.93 -7.85
C VAL A 135 10.47 24.97 -7.86
N ARG A 136 10.15 26.26 -7.69
CA ARG A 136 11.17 27.30 -7.54
C ARG A 136 12.01 27.11 -6.28
N ALA A 137 11.39 26.69 -5.17
CA ALA A 137 12.12 26.37 -3.95
C ALA A 137 13.09 25.18 -4.16
N LEU A 138 12.66 24.15 -4.89
CA LEU A 138 13.53 23.03 -5.30
C LEU A 138 14.68 23.49 -6.19
N ALA A 139 14.39 24.27 -7.23
CA ALA A 139 15.40 24.76 -8.18
C ALA A 139 16.48 25.62 -7.50
N ASN A 140 16.11 26.34 -6.44
CA ASN A 140 17.01 27.17 -5.66
C ASN A 140 17.72 26.42 -4.51
N ASN A 141 17.58 25.08 -4.42
CA ASN A 141 18.14 24.26 -3.36
C ASN A 141 17.86 24.80 -1.94
N GLN A 142 16.63 25.29 -1.70
CA GLN A 142 16.27 25.74 -0.36
C GLN A 142 16.29 24.56 0.62
N GLU A 143 16.83 24.78 1.82
CA GLU A 143 16.80 23.75 2.86
C GLU A 143 15.38 23.47 3.34
N GLY A 144 15.11 22.22 3.71
CA GLY A 144 13.81 21.80 4.22
C GLY A 144 12.69 21.80 3.17
N VAL A 145 13.01 21.82 1.87
CA VAL A 145 11.99 21.63 0.82
C VAL A 145 11.50 20.20 0.90
N GLY A 146 10.28 20.02 1.43
CA GLY A 146 9.63 18.72 1.55
C GLY A 146 9.38 18.06 0.19
N TYR A 147 8.51 17.06 0.16
CA TYR A 147 8.18 16.35 -1.08
C TYR A 147 6.68 16.36 -1.35
N LEU A 148 6.33 16.20 -2.63
CA LEU A 148 4.95 16.00 -3.06
C LEU A 148 4.61 14.52 -3.01
N LYS A 149 3.43 14.19 -2.47
CA LYS A 149 2.91 12.82 -2.42
C LYS A 149 1.49 12.80 -2.97
N GLN A 150 1.21 11.83 -3.84
CA GLN A 150 -0.14 11.56 -4.38
C GLN A 150 -0.80 12.78 -5.03
N VAL A 151 -0.04 13.59 -5.78
CA VAL A 151 -0.61 14.69 -6.56
C VAL A 151 -1.28 14.11 -7.79
N ASP A 152 -2.58 14.38 -7.94
CA ASP A 152 -3.31 14.00 -9.15
C ASP A 152 -2.85 14.84 -10.33
N ILE A 153 -2.23 14.19 -11.32
CA ILE A 153 -1.71 14.81 -12.54
C ILE A 153 -2.80 15.56 -13.31
N ARG A 154 -4.07 15.14 -13.20
CA ARG A 154 -5.22 15.77 -13.88
C ARG A 154 -5.53 17.17 -13.36
N ARG A 155 -4.99 17.56 -12.20
CA ARG A 155 -5.12 18.92 -11.66
C ARG A 155 -4.29 19.93 -12.45
N VAL A 156 -3.31 19.48 -13.22
CA VAL A 156 -2.48 20.32 -14.09
C VAL A 156 -2.91 20.06 -15.53
N LYS A 157 -3.57 21.04 -16.15
CA LYS A 157 -4.14 20.88 -17.49
C LYS A 157 -3.07 20.50 -18.52
N GLY A 158 -3.29 19.41 -19.24
CA GLY A 158 -2.48 19.01 -20.38
C GLY A 158 -1.30 18.11 -20.06
N LEU A 159 -1.03 17.80 -18.78
CA LEU A 159 0.03 16.83 -18.41
C LEU A 159 -0.37 15.40 -18.74
N GLU A 160 -1.67 15.09 -18.72
CA GLU A 160 -2.21 13.79 -19.08
C GLU A 160 -1.90 13.39 -20.53
N LYS A 161 -1.68 14.37 -21.40
CA LYS A 161 -1.32 14.14 -22.82
C LYS A 161 0.13 13.70 -22.99
N ASP A 162 0.97 13.97 -21.99
CA ASP A 162 2.40 13.68 -22.05
C ASP A 162 2.73 12.25 -21.55
N VAL A 163 1.74 11.56 -20.99
CA VAL A 163 1.88 10.24 -20.36
C VAL A 163 0.90 9.26 -21.02
N GLY A 164 1.36 8.05 -21.33
CA GLY A 164 0.48 6.97 -21.81
C GLY A 164 0.21 6.92 -23.32
N GLY A 165 0.68 7.90 -24.10
CA GLY A 165 0.46 7.94 -25.56
C GLY A 165 1.29 6.95 -26.39
N GLY A 166 2.42 6.48 -25.86
CA GLY A 166 3.39 5.64 -26.60
C GLY A 166 3.23 4.13 -26.40
N ILE A 167 2.31 3.70 -25.54
CA ILE A 167 2.05 2.28 -25.30
C ILE A 167 0.86 1.92 -26.19
N HIS A 168 1.13 1.20 -27.28
CA HIS A 168 0.14 0.65 -28.21
C HIS A 168 -1.10 0.17 -27.42
N ARG A 169 -2.32 0.60 -27.80
CA ARG A 169 -3.59 0.28 -27.09
C ARG A 169 -3.80 -1.21 -26.79
N SER A 170 -3.00 -2.09 -27.39
CA SER A 170 -2.93 -3.54 -27.12
C SER A 170 -2.27 -3.93 -25.78
N VAL A 171 -1.53 -3.04 -25.11
CA VAL A 171 -0.78 -3.39 -23.88
C VAL A 171 -1.62 -3.20 -22.61
N PHE A 172 -2.40 -2.13 -22.56
CA PHE A 172 -3.36 -1.86 -21.49
C PHE A 172 -4.75 -1.75 -22.12
N GLY A 173 -5.33 -2.88 -22.50
CA GLY A 173 -6.78 -2.94 -22.73
C GLY A 173 -7.48 -2.30 -21.53
N SER A 174 -8.21 -1.21 -21.77
CA SER A 174 -9.10 -0.53 -20.82
C SER A 174 -8.61 -0.48 -19.37
N TRP A 175 -7.40 0.02 -19.11
CA TRP A 175 -7.13 0.59 -17.79
C TRP A 175 -7.69 2.00 -17.81
N GLY A 176 -9.00 2.08 -17.56
CA GLY A 176 -9.64 3.33 -17.17
C GLY A 176 -8.78 3.96 -16.08
N VAL A 177 -8.42 5.22 -16.30
CA VAL A 177 -7.87 6.14 -15.32
C VAL A 177 -8.37 5.74 -13.93
N PHE A 178 -7.45 5.37 -13.03
CA PHE A 178 -7.75 5.07 -11.62
C PHE A 178 -8.43 6.30 -11.00
N GLY A 179 -9.75 6.37 -11.15
CA GLY A 179 -10.65 7.17 -10.35
C GLY A 179 -10.96 6.34 -9.12
N THR A 180 -10.38 6.73 -8.00
CA THR A 180 -10.96 6.41 -6.70
C THR A 180 -12.39 6.96 -6.71
N ARG A 181 -13.38 6.07 -6.74
CA ARG A 181 -14.70 6.35 -6.19
C ARG A 181 -14.59 6.50 -4.67
#